data_AF-A0A3D1B1B3-F1
#
_entry.id   AF-A0A3D1B1B3-F1
#
_cell.length_a   1.000
_cell.length_b   1.000
_cell.length_c   1.000
_cell.angle_alpha   90.00
_cell.angle_beta   90.00
_cell.angle_gamma   90.00
#
_symmetry.space_group_name_H-M   'P 1'
#
loop_
_entity.id
_entity.type
_entity.pdbx_description
1 polymer ?
#
loop_
_entity_poly.entity_id
_entity_poly.type
_entity_poly.pdbx_seq_one_letter_code
_entity_poly.pdbx_strand_id
1 'polypeptide(L)'
;MQFGLRPLRMQPQKKMKPTLFLTIFSFLALGTAVLAHQPEIIYQKQGEIQINKPEISRAFYDELKGEARRYFIYSEAEFDLHVNILAPEIANPDVKYSAKVFLIKNGQEQEIAFLNGEFFEWQEFYEQFGRDYYLKGPEFKQRVLAGKYKIEVFSQDNTGRYVLAVGEKESFSAVSLLNLFWQIPLLKINFFETSVWQFFFTPLAIGGIVGVAVLIIFFIIIGSVFSSISNAIKRNKAKTLLLTSAGMEMRGEIAKLLQKPAYDITVAFITTAAKPEEDTSYLSKDFEAMKEMGFNVQEVDIEDKNEKELAEIFKLKDIIFVAGGNTFYLLKAMRKCNFKKVINNFLKQGKVYIGASAGSIAAGKTIKTASWKSGDKNLVKLKNLKGLNLAPFDIFVHYQPEHVEIIKKKLPWKWQRRKLKILTDQQAILVQGRQTVLIGEGEKVEI
;
A
#
# COMPACT_ATOMS: atom_id res chain seq x y z
N MET A 1 -36.17 27.86 24.61
CA MET A 1 -35.19 28.71 23.90
C MET A 1 -34.13 27.81 23.28
N GLN A 2 -34.06 27.79 21.95
CA GLN A 2 -33.06 27.05 21.18
C GLN A 2 -31.65 27.56 21.51
N PHE A 3 -30.73 26.66 21.84
CA PHE A 3 -29.29 26.90 21.73
C PHE A 3 -28.71 25.87 20.76
N GLY A 4 -28.54 26.31 19.51
CA GLY A 4 -27.90 25.55 18.45
C GLY A 4 -26.40 25.42 18.69
N LEU A 5 -25.89 24.20 18.55
CA LEU A 5 -24.46 23.90 18.52
C LEU A 5 -23.85 24.46 17.22
N ARG A 6 -22.88 25.38 17.35
CA ARG A 6 -22.04 25.81 16.24
C ARG A 6 -21.05 24.69 15.87
N PRO A 7 -20.96 24.26 14.60
CA PRO A 7 -19.93 23.33 14.18
C PRO A 7 -18.56 24.02 14.11
N LEU A 8 -17.51 23.32 14.53
CA LEU A 8 -16.12 23.76 14.43
C LEU A 8 -15.74 24.04 12.97
N ARG A 9 -15.27 25.25 12.72
CA ARG A 9 -14.69 25.68 11.45
C ARG A 9 -13.30 25.05 11.30
N MET A 10 -13.18 23.94 10.57
CA MET A 10 -11.88 23.44 10.12
C MET A 10 -11.29 24.42 9.10
N GLN A 11 -10.06 24.88 9.33
CA GLN A 11 -9.31 25.62 8.33
C GLN A 11 -9.07 24.74 7.08
N PRO A 12 -9.14 25.31 5.86
CA PRO A 12 -8.92 24.52 4.66
C PRO A 12 -7.45 24.06 4.62
N GLN A 13 -7.25 22.74 4.63
CA GLN A 13 -5.97 22.14 4.24
C GLN A 13 -5.64 22.63 2.83
N LYS A 14 -4.45 23.23 2.69
CA LYS A 14 -3.86 23.60 1.41
C LYS A 14 -3.77 22.33 0.56
N LYS A 15 -4.71 22.16 -0.37
CA LYS A 15 -4.63 21.12 -1.41
C LYS A 15 -3.36 21.41 -2.22
N MET A 16 -2.31 20.62 -2.02
CA MET A 16 -1.23 20.54 -3.00
C MET A 16 -1.86 20.09 -4.32
N LYS A 17 -1.84 20.99 -5.31
CA LYS A 17 -2.33 20.67 -6.66
C LYS A 17 -1.43 19.58 -7.25
N PRO A 18 -1.97 18.51 -7.84
CA PRO A 18 -1.19 17.43 -8.47
C PRO A 18 -0.56 17.87 -9.82
N THR A 19 -0.51 19.17 -10.09
CA THR A 19 -0.07 19.74 -11.38
C THR A 19 1.44 19.83 -11.55
N LEU A 20 2.25 19.39 -10.58
CA LEU A 20 3.72 19.43 -10.71
C LEU A 20 4.35 18.12 -11.19
N PHE A 21 3.59 17.02 -11.28
CA PHE A 21 4.16 15.69 -11.54
C PHE A 21 3.97 15.14 -12.96
N LEU A 22 3.10 15.75 -13.77
CA LEU A 22 3.00 15.38 -15.20
C LEU A 22 4.14 15.99 -16.04
N THR A 23 4.84 17.00 -15.54
CA THR A 23 5.84 17.75 -16.30
C THR A 23 7.19 17.05 -16.41
N ILE A 24 7.51 16.09 -15.53
CA ILE A 24 8.83 15.42 -15.57
C ILE A 24 8.92 14.37 -16.69
N PHE A 25 7.80 13.75 -17.06
CA PHE A 25 7.78 12.81 -18.18
C PHE A 25 7.81 13.53 -19.54
N SER A 26 7.30 14.76 -19.61
CA SER A 26 7.26 15.54 -20.84
C SER A 26 8.60 16.17 -21.22
N PHE A 27 9.48 16.49 -20.27
CA PHE A 27 10.70 17.27 -20.57
C PHE A 27 11.92 16.45 -21.06
N LEU A 28 11.94 15.13 -20.89
CA LEU A 28 13.08 14.30 -21.34
C LEU A 28 12.89 13.67 -22.73
N ALA A 29 11.71 13.81 -23.34
CA ALA A 29 11.41 13.28 -24.68
C ALA A 29 11.23 14.36 -25.76
N LEU A 30 11.20 15.65 -25.40
CA LEU A 30 10.91 16.77 -26.32
C LEU A 30 12.16 17.34 -27.03
N GLY A 31 13.27 16.61 -27.04
CA GLY A 31 14.59 17.15 -27.34
C GLY A 31 15.20 16.83 -28.70
N THR A 32 14.49 16.22 -29.65
CA THR A 32 14.92 16.15 -31.07
C THR A 32 13.68 15.92 -31.92
N ALA A 33 13.43 16.75 -32.92
CA ALA A 33 12.43 16.47 -33.94
C ALA A 33 12.76 15.11 -34.59
N VAL A 34 11.88 14.12 -34.43
CA VAL A 34 12.15 12.72 -34.78
C VAL A 34 11.67 12.47 -36.21
N LEU A 35 12.55 12.67 -37.17
CA LEU A 35 12.40 12.17 -38.55
C LEU A 35 12.62 10.65 -38.59
N ALA A 36 11.82 9.88 -37.84
CA ALA A 36 11.87 8.42 -37.86
C ALA A 36 10.59 7.84 -38.44
N HIS A 37 10.74 6.94 -39.42
CA HIS A 37 9.65 6.10 -39.87
C HIS A 37 9.24 5.16 -38.73
N GLN A 38 7.94 4.97 -38.51
CA GLN A 38 7.46 3.94 -37.59
C GLN A 38 7.79 2.55 -38.17
N PRO A 39 8.56 1.70 -37.47
CA PRO A 39 8.95 0.40 -37.98
C PRO A 39 7.80 -0.60 -37.91
N GLU A 40 7.58 -1.29 -39.02
CA GLU A 40 6.62 -2.38 -39.18
C GLU A 40 7.40 -3.64 -39.58
N ILE A 41 7.54 -4.58 -38.65
CA ILE A 41 8.26 -5.83 -38.87
C ILE A 41 7.32 -6.83 -39.57
N ILE A 42 7.67 -7.22 -40.81
CA ILE A 42 6.78 -8.05 -41.65
C ILE A 42 7.45 -9.24 -42.34
N TYR A 43 8.78 -9.42 -42.26
CA TYR A 43 9.52 -10.55 -42.84
C TYR A 43 9.10 -11.96 -42.32
N GLN A 44 8.26 -12.01 -41.27
CA GLN A 44 7.63 -13.25 -40.76
C GLN A 44 6.15 -13.40 -41.16
N LYS A 45 5.52 -12.37 -41.74
CA LYS A 45 4.11 -12.37 -42.13
C LYS A 45 3.94 -12.95 -43.54
N GLN A 46 3.11 -13.98 -43.65
CA GLN A 46 2.69 -14.57 -44.92
C GLN A 46 1.49 -13.82 -45.51
N GLY A 47 1.33 -13.90 -46.83
CA GLY A 47 0.20 -13.29 -47.54
C GLY A 47 0.35 -11.80 -47.83
N GLU A 48 -0.77 -11.19 -48.18
CA GLU A 48 -0.86 -9.78 -48.59
C GLU A 48 -0.74 -8.83 -47.39
N ILE A 49 0.00 -7.72 -47.56
CA ILE A 49 0.22 -6.73 -46.50
C ILE A 49 -0.63 -5.50 -46.74
N GLN A 50 -1.56 -5.21 -45.83
CA GLN A 50 -2.37 -3.99 -45.89
C GLN A 50 -1.63 -2.81 -45.23
N ILE A 51 -1.46 -1.72 -45.97
CA ILE A 51 -0.93 -0.45 -45.49
C ILE A 51 -2.10 0.47 -45.14
N ASN A 52 -2.35 0.62 -43.83
CA ASN A 52 -3.38 1.52 -43.32
C ASN A 52 -2.80 2.91 -43.05
N LYS A 53 -3.52 3.98 -43.40
CA LYS A 53 -3.06 5.38 -43.26
C LYS A 53 -1.73 5.63 -43.99
N PRO A 54 -1.70 5.49 -45.33
CA PRO A 54 -0.48 5.52 -46.14
C PRO A 54 0.30 6.84 -46.07
N GLU A 55 -0.31 7.93 -45.61
CA GLU A 55 0.42 9.19 -45.42
C GLU A 55 1.28 9.19 -44.14
N ILE A 56 0.99 8.32 -43.15
CA ILE A 56 1.79 8.23 -41.94
C ILE A 56 3.12 7.54 -42.27
N SER A 57 4.20 8.23 -41.93
CA SER A 57 5.58 7.80 -42.14
C SER A 57 5.85 6.44 -41.46
N ARG A 58 5.99 5.38 -42.27
CA ARG A 58 6.24 4.00 -41.85
C ARG A 58 7.34 3.34 -42.68
N ALA A 59 8.09 2.45 -42.04
CA ALA A 59 9.13 1.65 -42.66
C ALA A 59 8.78 0.18 -42.48
N PHE A 60 8.45 -0.50 -43.58
CA PHE A 60 8.08 -1.91 -43.59
C PHE A 60 9.34 -2.75 -43.83
N TYR A 61 9.80 -3.47 -42.80
CA TYR A 61 10.99 -4.30 -42.83
C TYR A 61 10.61 -5.71 -43.28
N ASP A 62 11.03 -6.10 -44.48
CA ASP A 62 10.64 -7.35 -45.13
C ASP A 62 11.82 -8.06 -45.80
N GLU A 63 11.56 -9.29 -46.25
CA GLU A 63 12.54 -10.14 -46.90
C GLU A 63 11.88 -10.86 -48.08
N LEU A 64 12.45 -10.71 -49.27
CA LEU A 64 12.05 -11.48 -50.44
C LEU A 64 12.56 -12.93 -50.29
N LYS A 65 11.69 -13.91 -50.56
CA LYS A 65 11.95 -15.35 -50.35
C LYS A 65 11.59 -16.18 -51.59
N GLY A 66 12.07 -15.75 -52.75
CA GLY A 66 11.83 -16.37 -54.05
C GLY A 66 10.64 -15.80 -54.83
N GLU A 67 9.84 -14.92 -54.22
CA GLU A 67 8.70 -14.25 -54.85
C GLU A 67 8.67 -12.75 -54.52
N ALA A 68 8.09 -11.96 -55.43
CA ALA A 68 7.83 -10.55 -55.21
C ALA A 68 6.83 -10.34 -54.06
N ARG A 69 6.99 -9.24 -53.31
CA ARG A 69 6.14 -8.90 -52.17
C ARG A 69 5.15 -7.81 -52.53
N ARG A 70 3.89 -8.00 -52.11
CA ARG A 70 2.75 -7.15 -52.49
C ARG A 70 2.14 -6.46 -51.27
N TYR A 71 1.99 -5.15 -51.39
CA TYR A 71 1.38 -4.28 -50.39
C TYR A 71 0.16 -3.60 -50.98
N PHE A 72 -0.91 -3.53 -50.20
CA PHE A 72 -2.17 -2.94 -50.64
C PHE A 72 -2.52 -1.74 -49.81
N ILE A 73 -2.94 -0.67 -50.49
CA ILE A 73 -3.43 0.57 -49.89
C ILE A 73 -4.87 0.73 -50.33
N TYR A 74 -5.74 1.07 -49.38
CA TYR A 74 -7.09 1.55 -49.66
C TYR A 74 -7.28 2.90 -48.97
N SER A 75 -7.71 3.90 -49.74
CA SER A 75 -8.06 5.21 -49.22
C SER A 75 -9.37 5.69 -49.82
N GLU A 76 -10.24 6.23 -48.97
CA GLU A 76 -11.51 6.85 -49.37
C GLU A 76 -11.37 8.33 -49.73
N ALA A 77 -10.19 8.92 -49.47
CA ALA A 77 -9.85 10.29 -49.80
C ALA A 77 -8.57 10.35 -50.64
N GLU A 78 -8.38 11.46 -51.35
CA GLU A 78 -7.09 11.77 -51.97
C GLU A 78 -6.00 11.86 -50.90
N PHE A 79 -4.79 11.42 -51.25
CA PHE A 79 -3.69 11.37 -50.31
C PHE A 79 -2.32 11.52 -50.99
N ASP A 80 -1.31 11.91 -50.21
CA ASP A 80 0.08 11.98 -50.64
C ASP A 80 0.70 10.58 -50.55
N LEU A 81 0.89 9.94 -51.70
CA LEU A 81 1.57 8.66 -51.79
C LEU A 81 3.07 8.90 -51.95
N HIS A 82 3.81 8.64 -50.88
CA HIS A 82 5.25 8.53 -50.91
C HIS A 82 5.65 7.06 -50.78
N VAL A 83 6.52 6.59 -51.67
CA VAL A 83 7.11 5.25 -51.66
C VAL A 83 8.61 5.39 -51.88
N ASN A 84 9.43 4.82 -51.01
CA ASN A 84 10.87 4.73 -51.18
C ASN A 84 11.36 3.33 -50.80
N ILE A 85 12.33 2.83 -51.56
CA ILE A 85 12.96 1.53 -51.31
C ILE A 85 14.32 1.77 -50.68
N LEU A 86 14.58 1.09 -49.57
CA LEU A 86 15.89 1.08 -48.91
C LEU A 86 16.39 -0.36 -48.80
N ALA A 87 17.71 -0.53 -48.76
CA ALA A 87 18.36 -1.79 -48.45
C ALA A 87 19.29 -1.63 -47.23
N PRO A 88 19.41 -2.62 -46.34
CA PRO A 88 20.40 -2.59 -45.27
C PRO A 88 21.81 -2.72 -45.85
N GLU A 89 22.66 -1.71 -45.66
CA GLU A 89 23.96 -1.61 -46.34
C GLU A 89 24.87 -2.82 -46.05
N ILE A 90 25.02 -3.20 -44.78
CA ILE A 90 25.91 -4.29 -44.36
C ILE A 90 25.42 -5.65 -44.83
N ALA A 91 24.10 -5.86 -44.78
CA ALA A 91 23.51 -7.15 -45.12
C ALA A 91 23.33 -7.31 -46.65
N ASN A 92 23.39 -6.22 -47.42
CA ASN A 92 23.14 -6.30 -48.85
C ASN A 92 23.75 -5.16 -49.70
N PRO A 93 25.08 -5.19 -49.96
CA PRO A 93 25.78 -4.09 -50.64
C PRO A 93 25.52 -4.00 -52.14
N ASP A 94 25.14 -5.09 -52.80
CA ASP A 94 25.11 -5.18 -54.28
C ASP A 94 23.69 -5.32 -54.88
N VAL A 95 22.63 -5.32 -54.06
CA VAL A 95 21.28 -5.64 -54.55
C VAL A 95 20.46 -4.40 -54.89
N LYS A 96 19.80 -4.51 -56.04
CA LYS A 96 19.07 -3.44 -56.71
C LYS A 96 17.57 -3.73 -56.71
N TYR A 97 16.94 -3.47 -55.57
CA TYR A 97 15.49 -3.66 -55.42
C TYR A 97 14.68 -2.69 -56.27
N SER A 98 13.65 -3.19 -56.92
CA SER A 98 12.72 -2.38 -57.70
C SER A 98 11.31 -2.46 -57.12
N ALA A 99 10.50 -1.45 -57.41
CA ALA A 99 9.09 -1.48 -57.08
C ALA A 99 8.22 -0.95 -58.21
N LYS A 100 7.03 -1.52 -58.34
CA LYS A 100 5.97 -1.00 -59.21
C LYS A 100 4.79 -0.57 -58.36
N VAL A 101 4.24 0.59 -58.70
CA VAL A 101 3.02 1.11 -58.08
C VAL A 101 1.91 1.01 -59.09
N PHE A 102 0.81 0.37 -58.69
CA PHE A 102 -0.37 0.17 -59.51
C PHE A 102 -1.58 0.85 -58.88
N LEU A 103 -2.39 1.49 -59.71
CA LEU A 103 -3.76 1.87 -59.39
C LEU A 103 -4.69 0.73 -59.84
N ILE A 104 -5.50 0.21 -58.92
CA ILE A 104 -6.46 -0.84 -59.22
C ILE A 104 -7.81 -0.20 -59.55
N LYS A 105 -8.21 -0.28 -60.81
CA LYS A 105 -9.52 0.20 -61.31
C LYS A 105 -10.29 -0.95 -61.94
N ASN A 106 -11.53 -1.16 -61.49
CA ASN A 106 -12.42 -2.22 -62.00
C ASN A 106 -11.76 -3.63 -62.05
N GLY A 107 -10.88 -3.93 -61.09
CA GLY A 107 -10.15 -5.20 -61.04
C GLY A 107 -8.94 -5.30 -61.98
N GLN A 108 -8.63 -4.25 -62.75
CA GLN A 108 -7.43 -4.17 -63.58
C GLN A 108 -6.35 -3.33 -62.88
N GLU A 109 -5.10 -3.77 -63.02
CA GLU A 109 -3.93 -3.09 -62.49
C GLU A 109 -3.35 -2.15 -63.55
N GLN A 110 -3.39 -0.84 -63.28
CA GLN A 110 -2.77 0.19 -64.10
C GLN A 110 -1.46 0.63 -63.43
N GLU A 111 -0.32 0.35 -64.04
CA GLU A 111 0.99 0.84 -63.56
C GLU A 111 1.01 2.37 -63.63
N ILE A 112 1.31 3.02 -62.50
CA ILE A 112 1.41 4.49 -62.40
C ILE A 112 2.83 4.96 -62.08
N ALA A 113 3.69 4.07 -61.58
CA ALA A 113 5.10 4.34 -61.37
C ALA A 113 5.93 3.06 -61.41
N PHE A 114 7.13 3.15 -61.96
CA PHE A 114 8.17 2.13 -61.89
C PHE A 114 9.43 2.72 -61.26
N LEU A 115 9.74 2.25 -60.05
CA LEU A 115 10.93 2.58 -59.30
C LEU A 115 12.00 1.55 -59.66
N ASN A 116 12.77 1.84 -60.71
CA ASN A 116 13.76 0.91 -61.26
C ASN A 116 15.07 0.98 -60.50
N GLY A 117 15.31 0.05 -59.57
CA GLY A 117 16.54 -0.01 -58.79
C GLY A 117 17.76 -0.47 -59.57
N GLU A 118 17.59 -1.17 -60.70
CA GLU A 118 18.69 -1.78 -61.47
C GLU A 118 19.62 -0.73 -62.10
N PHE A 119 19.03 0.38 -62.50
CA PHE A 119 19.71 1.52 -63.14
C PHE A 119 19.72 2.77 -62.25
N PHE A 120 19.40 2.61 -60.96
CA PHE A 120 19.44 3.70 -60.00
C PHE A 120 20.79 3.74 -59.29
N GLU A 121 21.31 4.95 -59.05
CA GLU A 121 22.49 5.15 -58.21
C GLU A 121 22.05 5.16 -56.74
N TRP A 122 22.24 4.02 -56.06
CA TRP A 122 21.93 3.89 -54.64
C TRP A 122 22.88 4.74 -53.80
N GLN A 123 22.34 5.48 -52.85
CA GLN A 123 23.10 6.43 -52.02
C GLN A 123 23.18 5.95 -50.58
N GLU A 124 24.34 6.06 -49.94
CA GLU A 124 24.47 5.82 -48.51
C GLU A 124 23.57 6.79 -47.72
N PHE A 125 22.77 6.23 -46.81
CA PHE A 125 21.87 6.96 -45.94
C PHE A 125 22.03 6.46 -44.50
N TYR A 126 22.49 7.35 -43.62
CA TYR A 126 22.60 7.07 -42.20
C TYR A 126 21.33 7.52 -41.45
N GLU A 127 20.64 6.57 -40.82
CA GLU A 127 19.44 6.84 -40.04
C GLU A 127 19.83 7.04 -38.56
N GLN A 128 19.63 8.25 -38.05
CA GLN A 128 20.18 8.67 -36.76
C GLN A 128 19.49 8.02 -35.54
N PHE A 129 18.23 7.60 -35.68
CA PHE A 129 17.41 7.08 -34.59
C PHE A 129 17.79 5.65 -34.21
N GLY A 130 17.88 4.77 -35.19
CA GLY A 130 18.36 3.39 -35.10
C GLY A 130 19.89 3.31 -35.13
N ARG A 131 20.58 4.33 -35.67
CA ARG A 131 22.03 4.32 -35.92
C ARG A 131 22.45 3.20 -36.87
N ASP A 132 21.64 2.96 -37.89
CA ASP A 132 21.90 1.95 -38.92
C ASP A 132 22.10 2.65 -40.27
N TYR A 133 22.93 2.04 -41.11
CA TYR A 133 23.17 2.51 -42.47
C TYR A 133 22.29 1.76 -43.46
N TYR A 134 21.80 2.51 -44.43
CA TYR A 134 20.97 2.03 -45.52
C TYR A 134 21.59 2.46 -46.83
N LEU A 135 21.33 1.69 -47.88
CA LEU A 135 21.39 2.17 -49.25
C LEU A 135 20.00 2.69 -49.60
N LYS A 136 19.91 3.99 -49.93
CA LYS A 136 18.68 4.64 -50.37
C LYS A 136 18.53 4.50 -51.88
N GLY A 137 17.46 3.81 -52.27
CA GLY A 137 17.09 3.56 -53.65
C GLY A 137 16.09 4.57 -54.21
N PRO A 138 15.43 4.23 -55.34
CA PRO A 138 14.48 5.12 -56.00
C PRO A 138 13.28 5.46 -55.09
N GLU A 139 12.71 6.64 -55.31
CA GLU A 139 11.51 7.11 -54.62
C GLU A 139 10.44 7.61 -55.62
N PHE A 140 9.18 7.51 -55.20
CA PHE A 140 8.01 8.01 -55.90
C PHE A 140 7.20 8.87 -54.92
N LYS A 141 6.87 10.09 -55.32
CA LYS A 141 6.07 11.04 -54.55
C LYS A 141 5.01 11.65 -55.44
N GLN A 142 3.74 11.41 -55.14
CA GLN A 142 2.65 12.01 -55.88
C GLN A 142 1.39 12.13 -55.03
N ARG A 143 0.65 13.23 -55.20
CA ARG A 143 -0.75 13.33 -54.74
C ARG A 143 -1.62 12.44 -55.64
N VAL A 144 -2.25 11.42 -55.06
CA VAL A 144 -3.08 10.46 -55.79
C VAL A 144 -4.54 10.51 -55.33
N LEU A 145 -5.45 10.09 -56.21
CA LEU A 145 -6.88 10.07 -55.93
C LEU A 145 -7.25 8.99 -54.90
N ALA A 146 -8.45 9.10 -54.31
CA ALA A 146 -9.04 8.00 -53.56
C ALA A 146 -9.12 6.72 -54.41
N GLY A 147 -8.83 5.57 -53.81
CA GLY A 147 -8.83 4.29 -54.53
C GLY A 147 -8.02 3.18 -53.87
N LYS A 148 -7.88 2.09 -54.63
CA LYS A 148 -7.07 0.92 -54.28
C LYS A 148 -5.74 0.98 -55.03
N TYR A 149 -4.65 0.84 -54.31
CA TYR A 149 -3.31 0.82 -54.87
C TYR A 149 -2.59 -0.46 -54.45
N LYS A 150 -1.72 -0.97 -55.32
CA LYS A 150 -0.79 -2.06 -55.03
C LYS A 150 0.62 -1.58 -55.23
N ILE A 151 1.50 -1.86 -54.27
CA ILE A 151 2.95 -1.72 -54.42
C ILE A 151 3.52 -3.13 -54.48
N GLU A 152 4.26 -3.43 -55.54
CA GLU A 152 4.94 -4.72 -55.72
C GLU A 152 6.45 -4.48 -55.69
N VAL A 153 7.13 -5.06 -54.69
CA VAL A 153 8.58 -4.97 -54.50
C VAL A 153 9.23 -6.28 -54.94
N PHE A 154 10.30 -6.19 -55.72
CA PHE A 154 10.98 -7.34 -56.31
C PHE A 154 12.47 -7.07 -56.53
N SER A 155 13.23 -8.13 -56.74
CA SER A 155 14.63 -8.11 -57.22
C SER A 155 14.80 -9.10 -58.38
N GLN A 156 15.99 -9.16 -58.99
CA GLN A 156 16.27 -10.08 -60.10
C GLN A 156 15.97 -11.56 -59.75
N ASP A 157 16.27 -11.97 -58.53
CA ASP A 157 16.11 -13.32 -57.99
C ASP A 157 15.00 -13.42 -56.93
N ASN A 158 14.35 -12.30 -56.61
CA ASN A 158 13.43 -12.14 -55.49
C ASN A 158 13.98 -12.66 -54.16
N THR A 159 15.23 -12.31 -53.82
CA THR A 159 15.79 -12.62 -52.50
C THR A 159 16.34 -11.41 -51.76
N GLY A 160 16.50 -11.57 -50.44
CA GLY A 160 17.18 -10.61 -49.58
C GLY A 160 16.26 -9.61 -48.88
N ARG A 161 16.87 -8.83 -47.98
CA ARG A 161 16.17 -7.91 -47.07
C ARG A 161 16.06 -6.53 -47.69
N TYR A 162 14.88 -5.93 -47.57
CA TYR A 162 14.62 -4.55 -47.99
C TYR A 162 13.69 -3.85 -46.99
N VAL A 163 13.66 -2.53 -47.08
CA VAL A 163 12.70 -1.71 -46.35
C VAL A 163 11.88 -0.91 -47.35
N LEU A 164 10.56 -1.04 -47.25
CA LEU A 164 9.62 -0.19 -47.98
C LEU A 164 9.20 0.96 -47.07
N ALA A 165 9.68 2.16 -47.36
CA ALA A 165 9.25 3.37 -46.68
C ALA A 165 8.01 3.95 -47.37
N VAL A 166 6.93 4.18 -46.61
CA VAL A 166 5.67 4.74 -47.12
C VAL A 166 5.21 5.91 -46.25
N GLY A 167 4.74 6.97 -46.90
CA GLY A 167 4.25 8.17 -46.24
C GLY A 167 5.36 9.11 -45.76
N GLU A 168 4.96 10.31 -45.35
CA GLU A 168 5.87 11.38 -44.88
C GLU A 168 5.37 12.07 -43.59
N LYS A 169 4.08 11.92 -43.23
CA LYS A 169 3.53 12.57 -42.04
C LYS A 169 3.99 11.84 -40.78
N GLU A 170 4.75 12.55 -39.96
CA GLU A 170 5.12 12.08 -38.63
C GLU A 170 3.87 12.01 -37.73
N SER A 171 3.75 10.88 -37.03
CA SER A 171 2.71 10.69 -36.02
C SER A 171 3.29 9.83 -34.93
N PHE A 172 3.35 10.32 -33.70
CA PHE A 172 3.85 9.54 -32.56
C PHE A 172 2.85 9.57 -31.42
N SER A 173 2.44 8.39 -30.98
CA SER A 173 1.70 8.17 -29.73
C SER A 173 2.64 7.62 -28.65
N ALA A 174 2.24 7.71 -27.39
CA ALA A 174 2.98 7.09 -26.30
C ALA A 174 3.14 5.57 -26.50
N VAL A 175 2.13 4.90 -27.07
CA VAL A 175 2.17 3.46 -27.35
C VAL A 175 3.17 3.13 -28.46
N SER A 176 3.19 3.91 -29.55
CA SER A 176 4.19 3.71 -30.61
C SER A 176 5.61 3.93 -30.11
N LEU A 177 5.85 4.91 -29.22
CA LEU A 177 7.17 5.12 -28.63
C LEU A 177 7.61 3.94 -27.75
N LEU A 178 6.69 3.33 -27.00
CA LEU A 178 6.96 2.10 -26.24
C LEU A 178 7.27 0.91 -27.15
N ASN A 179 6.57 0.77 -28.27
CA ASN A 179 6.80 -0.31 -29.23
C ASN A 179 8.20 -0.20 -29.87
N LEU A 180 8.68 1.01 -30.17
CA LEU A 180 10.04 1.23 -30.69
C LEU A 180 11.12 0.64 -29.78
N PHE A 181 10.95 0.78 -28.46
CA PHE A 181 11.91 0.28 -27.47
C PHE A 181 12.12 -1.23 -27.56
N TRP A 182 11.12 -1.98 -28.04
CA TRP A 182 11.20 -3.43 -28.22
C TRP A 182 11.51 -3.84 -29.66
N GLN A 183 11.00 -3.10 -30.64
CA GLN A 183 11.17 -3.44 -32.05
C GLN A 183 12.58 -3.14 -32.56
N ILE A 184 13.22 -2.05 -32.12
CA ILE A 184 14.56 -1.70 -32.62
C ILE A 184 15.62 -2.74 -32.22
N PRO A 185 15.69 -3.23 -30.97
CA PRO A 185 16.58 -4.34 -30.63
C PRO A 185 16.35 -5.59 -31.49
N LEU A 186 15.09 -5.92 -31.80
CA LEU A 186 14.76 -7.06 -32.66
C LEU A 186 15.23 -6.85 -34.10
N LEU A 187 15.07 -5.64 -34.65
CA LEU A 187 15.59 -5.28 -35.97
C LEU A 187 17.11 -5.34 -36.01
N LYS A 188 17.79 -4.84 -34.98
CA LYS A 188 19.25 -4.91 -34.91
C LYS A 188 19.78 -6.34 -34.96
N ILE A 189 19.15 -7.25 -34.21
CA ILE A 189 19.57 -8.66 -34.18
C ILE A 189 19.20 -9.38 -35.49
N ASN A 190 17.96 -9.27 -35.94
CA ASN A 190 17.41 -10.17 -36.96
C ASN A 190 17.40 -9.59 -38.38
N PHE A 191 17.51 -8.27 -38.54
CA PHE A 191 17.38 -7.60 -39.82
C PHE A 191 18.68 -6.92 -40.26
N PHE A 192 19.27 -6.12 -39.37
CA PHE A 192 20.52 -5.39 -39.65
C PHE A 192 21.78 -6.19 -39.31
N GLU A 193 21.68 -7.17 -38.42
CA GLU A 193 22.82 -7.90 -37.87
C GLU A 193 23.87 -6.98 -37.23
N THR A 194 23.39 -5.90 -36.59
CA THR A 194 24.19 -4.89 -35.89
C THR A 194 24.06 -5.03 -34.37
N SER A 195 24.96 -4.37 -33.64
CA SER A 195 24.99 -4.41 -32.17
C SER A 195 23.81 -3.68 -31.54
N VAL A 196 23.04 -4.38 -30.69
CA VAL A 196 21.95 -3.80 -29.90
C VAL A 196 22.39 -2.64 -29.00
N TRP A 197 23.66 -2.61 -28.60
CA TRP A 197 24.20 -1.53 -27.76
C TRP A 197 24.14 -0.17 -28.44
N GLN A 198 24.22 -0.12 -29.77
CA GLN A 198 24.09 1.14 -30.52
C GLN A 198 22.74 1.82 -30.26
N PHE A 199 21.67 1.04 -30.09
CA PHE A 199 20.35 1.57 -29.74
C PHE A 199 20.33 2.11 -28.30
N PHE A 200 20.91 1.40 -27.34
CA PHE A 200 20.90 1.83 -25.93
C PHE A 200 21.69 3.12 -25.66
N PHE A 201 22.57 3.52 -26.59
CA PHE A 201 23.28 4.81 -26.56
C PHE A 201 22.55 5.93 -27.29
N THR A 202 21.32 5.70 -27.77
CA THR A 202 20.48 6.75 -28.36
C THR A 202 19.78 7.58 -27.26
N PRO A 203 19.47 8.86 -27.51
CA PRO A 203 18.71 9.68 -26.56
C PRO A 203 17.37 9.05 -26.15
N LEU A 204 16.70 8.37 -27.09
CA LEU A 204 15.44 7.67 -26.82
C LEU A 204 15.62 6.57 -25.77
N ALA A 205 16.59 5.68 -25.97
CA ALA A 205 16.79 4.55 -25.08
C ALA A 205 17.24 5.00 -23.68
N ILE A 206 18.13 6.00 -23.62
CA ILE A 206 18.59 6.60 -22.36
C ILE A 206 17.40 7.23 -21.61
N GLY A 207 16.57 8.02 -22.31
CA GLY A 207 15.36 8.61 -21.73
C GLY A 207 14.39 7.56 -21.19
N GLY A 208 14.19 6.47 -21.94
CA GLY A 208 13.38 5.33 -21.49
C GLY A 208 13.90 4.67 -20.22
N ILE A 209 15.21 4.38 -20.15
CA ILE A 209 15.86 3.77 -18.98
C ILE A 209 15.73 4.68 -17.75
N VAL A 210 16.01 5.99 -17.91
CA VAL A 210 15.87 6.97 -16.83
C VAL A 210 14.42 7.04 -16.34
N GLY A 211 13.45 7.03 -17.24
CA GLY A 211 12.02 7.00 -16.90
C GLY A 211 11.65 5.80 -16.04
N VAL A 212 12.12 4.59 -16.41
CA VAL A 212 11.89 3.37 -15.62
C VAL A 212 12.55 3.45 -14.24
N ALA A 213 13.78 3.94 -14.17
CA ALA A 213 14.49 4.09 -12.89
C ALA A 213 13.74 5.04 -11.93
N VAL A 214 13.23 6.16 -12.44
CA VAL A 214 12.42 7.12 -11.66
C VAL A 214 11.13 6.46 -11.14
N LEU A 215 10.46 5.65 -11.96
CA LEU A 215 9.26 4.91 -11.54
C LEU A 215 9.56 3.89 -10.43
N ILE A 216 10.68 3.16 -10.53
CA ILE A 216 11.10 2.22 -9.49
C ILE A 216 11.35 2.95 -8.17
N ILE A 217 12.09 4.06 -8.21
CA ILE A 217 12.35 4.89 -7.02
C ILE A 217 11.03 5.39 -6.40
N PHE A 218 10.08 5.82 -7.23
CA PHE A 218 8.76 6.24 -6.78
C PHE A 218 8.01 5.14 -6.02
N PHE A 219 7.98 3.90 -6.55
CA PHE A 219 7.34 2.78 -5.86
C PHE A 219 8.05 2.40 -4.55
N ILE A 220 9.37 2.49 -4.50
CA ILE A 220 10.15 2.27 -3.26
C ILE A 220 9.76 3.30 -2.20
N ILE A 221 9.66 4.58 -2.57
CA ILE A 221 9.27 5.67 -1.66
C ILE A 221 7.85 5.43 -1.13
N ILE A 222 6.90 5.10 -2.02
CA ILE A 222 5.53 4.77 -1.63
C ILE A 222 5.50 3.61 -0.64
N GLY A 223 6.23 2.53 -0.92
CA GLY A 223 6.31 1.37 -0.03
C GLY A 223 6.86 1.74 1.35
N SER A 224 7.87 2.60 1.40
CA SER A 224 8.43 3.12 2.66
C SER A 224 7.42 3.95 3.47
N VAL A 225 6.64 4.79 2.81
CA VAL A 225 5.58 5.59 3.45
C VAL A 225 4.49 4.67 4.03
N PHE A 226 4.00 3.70 3.25
CA PHE A 226 3.00 2.73 3.74
C PHE A 226 3.52 1.92 4.92
N SER A 227 4.76 1.45 4.86
CA SER A 227 5.42 0.75 5.98
C SER A 227 5.46 1.62 7.23
N SER A 228 5.83 2.89 7.10
CA SER A 228 5.89 3.85 8.19
C SER A 228 4.52 4.10 8.82
N ILE A 229 3.46 4.26 8.00
CA ILE A 229 2.08 4.42 8.47
C ILE A 229 1.61 3.16 9.20
N SER A 230 1.83 1.97 8.63
CA SER A 230 1.46 0.69 9.25
C SER A 230 2.15 0.49 10.60
N ASN A 231 3.45 0.82 10.69
CA ASN A 231 4.20 0.77 11.93
C ASN A 231 3.70 1.80 12.96
N ALA A 232 3.31 3.00 12.53
CA ALA A 232 2.70 3.99 13.40
C ALA A 232 1.37 3.47 13.98
N ILE A 233 0.50 2.87 13.16
CA ILE A 233 -0.78 2.29 13.61
C ILE A 233 -0.55 1.12 14.58
N LYS A 234 0.37 0.20 14.28
CA LYS A 234 0.72 -0.92 15.17
C LYS A 234 1.27 -0.44 16.51
N ARG A 235 2.13 0.59 16.52
CA ARG A 235 2.63 1.23 17.75
C ARG A 235 1.54 1.97 18.52
N ASN A 236 0.45 2.36 17.84
CA ASN A 236 -0.70 3.03 18.43
C ASN A 236 -1.81 2.08 18.92
N LYS A 237 -1.61 0.75 18.91
CA LYS A 237 -2.40 -0.16 19.76
C LYS A 237 -2.02 0.13 21.22
N ALA A 238 -2.61 1.20 21.76
CA ALA A 238 -2.26 1.77 23.04
C ALA A 238 -2.52 0.77 24.16
N LYS A 239 -1.66 0.77 25.20
CA LYS A 239 -1.91 0.01 26.42
C LYS A 239 -3.31 0.34 26.91
N THR A 240 -4.17 -0.67 27.00
CA THR A 240 -5.57 -0.51 27.40
C THR A 240 -5.78 -1.13 28.78
N LEU A 241 -6.15 -0.30 29.75
CA LEU A 241 -6.57 -0.72 31.08
C LEU A 241 -8.02 -0.28 31.28
N LEU A 242 -8.85 -1.16 31.81
CA LEU A 242 -10.14 -0.80 32.36
C LEU A 242 -10.12 -1.08 33.86
N LEU A 243 -10.22 -0.03 34.66
CA LEU A 243 -10.12 -0.11 36.12
C LEU A 243 -11.50 0.17 36.71
N THR A 244 -12.23 -0.90 37.02
CA THR A 244 -13.61 -0.84 37.51
C THR A 244 -13.63 -0.88 39.04
N SER A 245 -14.70 -0.32 39.61
CA SER A 245 -14.98 -0.50 41.04
C SER A 245 -15.50 -1.90 41.33
N ALA A 246 -16.54 -2.35 40.61
CA ALA A 246 -17.27 -3.59 40.88
C ALA A 246 -17.28 -4.57 39.69
N GLY A 247 -16.13 -4.82 39.05
CA GLY A 247 -15.98 -5.90 38.08
C GLY A 247 -16.93 -5.81 36.88
N MET A 248 -17.70 -6.88 36.64
CA MET A 248 -18.61 -7.05 35.52
C MET A 248 -19.93 -6.29 35.64
N GLU A 249 -20.16 -5.54 36.73
CA GLU A 249 -21.21 -4.50 36.75
C GLU A 249 -21.05 -3.53 35.56
N MET A 250 -19.82 -3.37 35.06
CA MET A 250 -19.47 -2.56 33.90
C MET A 250 -19.57 -3.29 32.55
N ARG A 251 -20.27 -4.43 32.46
CA ARG A 251 -20.37 -5.26 31.24
C ARG A 251 -20.78 -4.50 29.99
N GLY A 252 -21.68 -3.52 30.11
CA GLY A 252 -22.11 -2.67 28.98
C GLY A 252 -20.98 -1.82 28.41
N GLU A 253 -20.11 -1.28 29.27
CA GLU A 253 -18.93 -0.53 28.83
C GLU A 253 -17.82 -1.47 28.34
N ILE A 254 -17.64 -2.64 28.96
CA ILE A 254 -16.70 -3.67 28.49
C ILE A 254 -17.04 -4.10 27.06
N ALA A 255 -18.33 -4.32 26.76
CA ALA A 255 -18.80 -4.72 25.43
C ALA A 255 -18.43 -3.69 24.34
N LYS A 256 -18.51 -2.38 24.65
CA LYS A 256 -18.15 -1.29 23.72
C LYS A 256 -16.66 -1.25 23.38
N LEU A 257 -15.81 -1.87 24.19
CA LEU A 257 -14.35 -1.90 23.99
C LEU A 257 -13.87 -3.10 23.17
N LEU A 258 -14.74 -4.07 22.88
CA LEU A 258 -14.38 -5.28 22.13
C LEU A 258 -14.10 -4.95 20.66
N GLN A 259 -12.96 -5.41 20.16
CA GLN A 259 -12.54 -5.24 18.75
C GLN A 259 -12.81 -6.47 17.89
N LYS A 260 -13.42 -7.51 18.46
CA LYS A 260 -13.83 -8.77 17.80
C LYS A 260 -15.05 -9.35 18.51
N PRO A 261 -15.78 -10.30 17.89
CA PRO A 261 -16.95 -10.92 18.50
C PRO A 261 -16.62 -11.52 19.87
N ALA A 262 -17.56 -11.43 20.80
CA ALA A 262 -17.32 -11.81 22.19
C ALA A 262 -16.99 -13.31 22.34
N TYR A 263 -17.54 -14.19 21.49
CA TYR A 263 -17.22 -15.62 21.49
C TYR A 263 -15.77 -15.95 21.11
N ASP A 264 -15.05 -15.03 20.45
CA ASP A 264 -13.64 -15.19 20.12
C ASP A 264 -12.71 -14.60 21.21
N ILE A 265 -13.27 -13.95 22.23
CA ILE A 265 -12.51 -13.32 23.32
C ILE A 265 -12.13 -14.38 24.35
N THR A 266 -10.84 -14.51 24.60
CA THR A 266 -10.28 -15.42 25.61
C THR A 266 -9.82 -14.63 26.84
N VAL A 267 -10.26 -15.07 28.02
CA VAL A 267 -10.01 -14.36 29.28
C VAL A 267 -9.23 -15.26 30.23
N ALA A 268 -8.19 -14.72 30.86
CA ALA A 268 -7.66 -15.27 32.11
C ALA A 268 -8.29 -14.49 33.26
N PHE A 269 -9.12 -15.17 34.04
CA PHE A 269 -9.83 -14.62 35.19
C PHE A 269 -9.06 -14.95 36.47
N ILE A 270 -8.41 -13.94 37.06
CA ILE A 270 -7.52 -14.10 38.19
C ILE A 270 -8.30 -13.92 39.49
N THR A 271 -8.46 -15.02 40.23
CA THR A 271 -9.28 -15.12 41.44
C THR A 271 -8.46 -15.08 42.74
N THR A 272 -7.13 -14.99 42.65
CA THR A 272 -6.19 -15.06 43.79
C THR A 272 -6.50 -14.07 44.93
N ALA A 273 -7.05 -12.90 44.62
CA ALA A 273 -7.38 -11.90 45.63
C ALA A 273 -8.46 -12.39 46.63
N ALA A 274 -9.34 -13.30 46.20
CA ALA A 274 -10.46 -13.77 47.00
C ALA A 274 -10.10 -14.90 47.98
N LYS A 275 -8.92 -15.51 47.86
CA LYS A 275 -8.49 -16.63 48.73
C LYS A 275 -8.61 -16.40 50.24
N PRO A 276 -8.25 -15.23 50.79
CA PRO A 276 -8.40 -14.96 52.21
C PRO A 276 -9.78 -14.38 52.59
N GLU A 277 -10.71 -14.24 51.63
CA GLU A 277 -12.03 -13.65 51.87
C GLU A 277 -13.04 -14.72 52.29
N GLU A 278 -13.97 -14.34 53.16
CA GLU A 278 -15.05 -15.23 53.61
C GLU A 278 -16.21 -15.29 52.60
N ASP A 279 -16.54 -14.17 51.96
CA ASP A 279 -17.52 -14.08 50.88
C ASP A 279 -16.83 -13.96 49.52
N THR A 280 -17.10 -14.91 48.63
CA THR A 280 -16.58 -14.93 47.26
C THR A 280 -17.69 -14.92 46.21
N SER A 281 -18.93 -14.58 46.59
CA SER A 281 -20.11 -14.60 45.70
C SER A 281 -19.96 -13.70 44.46
N TYR A 282 -19.19 -12.62 44.56
CA TYR A 282 -18.87 -11.73 43.44
C TYR A 282 -18.05 -12.43 42.35
N LEU A 283 -17.24 -13.44 42.67
CA LEU A 283 -16.48 -14.19 41.66
C LEU A 283 -17.42 -14.93 40.72
N SER A 284 -18.43 -15.60 41.27
CA SER A 284 -19.43 -16.32 40.48
C SER A 284 -20.22 -15.34 39.62
N LYS A 285 -20.60 -14.17 40.16
CA LYS A 285 -21.29 -13.12 39.38
C LYS A 285 -20.45 -12.63 38.20
N ASP A 286 -19.17 -12.32 38.43
CA ASP A 286 -18.26 -11.89 37.37
C ASP A 286 -18.04 -13.00 36.33
N PHE A 287 -17.87 -14.25 36.78
CA PHE A 287 -17.68 -15.40 35.90
C PHE A 287 -18.90 -15.65 35.01
N GLU A 288 -20.10 -15.73 35.59
CA GLU A 288 -21.33 -15.94 34.85
C GLU A 288 -21.60 -14.78 33.88
N ALA A 289 -21.40 -13.52 34.30
CA ALA A 289 -21.55 -12.37 33.40
C ALA A 289 -20.59 -12.44 32.20
N MET A 290 -19.35 -12.88 32.38
CA MET A 290 -18.41 -13.10 31.27
C MET A 290 -18.86 -14.25 30.36
N LYS A 291 -19.41 -15.34 30.93
CA LYS A 291 -19.96 -16.48 30.18
C LYS A 291 -21.20 -16.10 29.37
N GLU A 292 -22.12 -15.33 29.94
CA GLU A 292 -23.31 -14.77 29.27
C GLU A 292 -22.92 -13.86 28.10
N MET A 293 -21.84 -13.09 28.24
CA MET A 293 -21.29 -12.30 27.15
C MET A 293 -20.66 -13.16 26.04
N GLY A 294 -20.45 -14.46 26.27
CA GLY A 294 -19.85 -15.39 25.32
C GLY A 294 -18.34 -15.57 25.48
N PHE A 295 -17.69 -15.01 26.50
CA PHE A 295 -16.25 -15.12 26.66
C PHE A 295 -15.78 -16.55 26.94
N ASN A 296 -14.60 -16.89 26.42
CA ASN A 296 -13.86 -18.10 26.75
C ASN A 296 -13.00 -17.86 27.99
N VAL A 297 -13.61 -18.03 29.16
CA VAL A 297 -13.00 -17.73 30.46
C VAL A 297 -12.23 -18.93 31.00
N GLN A 298 -10.97 -18.70 31.38
CA GLN A 298 -10.17 -19.63 32.17
C GLN A 298 -9.88 -18.99 33.52
N GLU A 299 -10.27 -19.66 34.60
CA GLU A 299 -9.85 -19.25 35.94
C GLU A 299 -8.36 -19.52 36.14
N VAL A 300 -7.65 -18.57 36.77
CA VAL A 300 -6.22 -18.63 36.98
C VAL A 300 -5.87 -18.14 38.38
N ASP A 301 -5.29 -19.03 39.19
CA ASP A 301 -4.62 -18.64 40.41
C ASP A 301 -3.13 -18.39 40.17
N ILE A 302 -2.64 -17.21 40.56
CA ILE A 302 -1.27 -16.75 40.35
C ILE A 302 -0.35 -16.94 41.56
N GLU A 303 -0.87 -17.39 42.72
CA GLU A 303 -0.08 -17.43 43.97
C GLU A 303 1.18 -18.29 43.87
N ASP A 304 1.08 -19.45 43.22
CA ASP A 304 2.18 -20.41 43.10
C ASP A 304 2.78 -20.48 41.69
N LYS A 305 2.47 -19.48 40.85
CA LYS A 305 3.05 -19.37 39.51
C LYS A 305 4.32 -18.55 39.52
N ASN A 306 5.24 -18.93 38.64
CA ASN A 306 6.40 -18.10 38.29
C ASN A 306 6.15 -17.28 37.01
N GLU A 307 7.10 -16.41 36.67
CA GLU A 307 7.01 -15.51 35.51
C GLU A 307 6.78 -16.25 34.18
N LYS A 308 7.44 -17.41 33.97
CA LYS A 308 7.35 -18.18 32.72
C LYS A 308 5.98 -18.86 32.59
N GLU A 309 5.52 -19.51 33.65
CA GLU A 309 4.19 -20.14 33.66
C GLU A 309 3.08 -19.12 33.39
N LEU A 310 3.17 -17.94 34.03
CA LEU A 310 2.21 -16.86 33.82
C LEU A 310 2.25 -16.34 32.38
N ALA A 311 3.44 -16.19 31.80
CA ALA A 311 3.60 -15.76 30.41
C ALA A 311 2.97 -16.76 29.42
N GLU A 312 3.13 -18.07 29.64
CA GLU A 312 2.51 -19.09 28.79
C GLU A 312 0.99 -19.09 28.92
N ILE A 313 0.44 -18.97 30.13
CA ILE A 313 -1.01 -18.84 30.34
C ILE A 313 -1.56 -17.63 29.59
N PHE A 314 -0.85 -16.49 29.62
CA PHE A 314 -1.32 -15.23 29.03
C PHE A 314 -1.12 -15.15 27.52
N LYS A 315 -0.27 -16.01 26.95
CA LYS A 315 0.11 -16.00 25.53
C LYS A 315 -1.10 -16.02 24.59
N LEU A 316 -2.07 -16.88 24.91
CA LEU A 316 -3.27 -17.09 24.10
C LEU A 316 -4.48 -16.25 24.57
N LYS A 317 -4.32 -15.39 25.58
CA LYS A 317 -5.43 -14.59 26.13
C LYS A 317 -5.55 -13.24 25.46
N ASP A 318 -6.77 -12.73 25.35
CA ASP A 318 -7.05 -11.36 24.90
C ASP A 318 -7.22 -10.40 26.08
N ILE A 319 -7.75 -10.92 27.20
CA ILE A 319 -8.03 -10.16 28.41
C ILE A 319 -7.40 -10.85 29.62
N ILE A 320 -6.72 -10.07 30.45
CA ILE A 320 -6.40 -10.47 31.83
C ILE A 320 -7.37 -9.71 32.75
N PHE A 321 -8.35 -10.43 33.31
CA PHE A 321 -9.30 -9.90 34.26
C PHE A 321 -8.81 -10.23 35.67
N VAL A 322 -8.58 -9.24 36.51
CA VAL A 322 -8.15 -9.41 37.91
C VAL A 322 -9.29 -9.08 38.84
N ALA A 323 -9.81 -10.10 39.52
CA ALA A 323 -10.97 -10.00 40.39
C ALA A 323 -10.70 -9.19 41.67
N GLY A 324 -11.79 -8.86 42.37
CA GLY A 324 -11.78 -8.28 43.71
C GLY A 324 -11.37 -9.27 44.80
N GLY A 325 -11.25 -8.77 46.03
CA GLY A 325 -10.83 -9.49 47.23
C GLY A 325 -9.78 -8.71 48.01
N ASN A 326 -8.83 -9.39 48.66
CA ASN A 326 -7.78 -8.74 49.45
C ASN A 326 -6.62 -8.21 48.58
N THR A 327 -6.49 -6.89 48.50
CA THR A 327 -5.47 -6.20 47.70
C THR A 327 -4.04 -6.48 48.20
N PHE A 328 -3.82 -6.64 49.51
CA PHE A 328 -2.49 -6.91 50.06
C PHE A 328 -2.02 -8.31 49.68
N TYR A 329 -2.92 -9.29 49.77
CA TYR A 329 -2.67 -10.67 49.35
C TYR A 329 -2.38 -10.73 47.85
N LEU A 330 -3.23 -10.11 47.04
CA LEU A 330 -3.08 -10.02 45.59
C LEU A 330 -1.72 -9.44 45.20
N LEU A 331 -1.33 -8.30 45.78
CA LEU A 331 -0.07 -7.65 45.44
C LEU A 331 1.16 -8.49 45.86
N LYS A 332 1.07 -9.25 46.97
CA LYS A 332 2.12 -10.20 47.35
C LYS A 332 2.29 -11.28 46.28
N ALA A 333 1.20 -11.91 45.85
CA ALA A 333 1.22 -12.93 44.80
C ALA A 333 1.76 -12.36 43.47
N MET A 334 1.26 -11.19 43.04
CA MET A 334 1.72 -10.50 41.84
C MET A 334 3.23 -10.18 41.85
N ARG A 335 3.79 -9.87 43.02
CA ARG A 335 5.24 -9.64 43.16
C ARG A 335 6.03 -10.94 43.10
N LYS A 336 5.56 -12.01 43.75
CA LYS A 336 6.20 -13.33 43.74
C LYS A 336 6.35 -13.86 42.31
N CYS A 337 5.35 -13.63 41.46
CA CYS A 337 5.33 -14.12 40.07
C CYS A 337 5.83 -13.11 39.00
N ASN A 338 6.42 -11.96 39.40
CA ASN A 338 6.82 -10.88 38.48
C ASN A 338 5.70 -10.40 37.53
N PHE A 339 4.44 -10.40 38.00
CA PHE A 339 3.25 -10.07 37.22
C PHE A 339 3.39 -8.79 36.40
N LYS A 340 3.99 -7.74 36.99
CA LYS A 340 4.22 -6.45 36.32
C LYS A 340 4.96 -6.58 35.00
N LYS A 341 5.96 -7.46 34.92
CA LYS A 341 6.75 -7.65 33.70
C LYS A 341 5.92 -8.35 32.63
N VAL A 342 5.22 -9.42 33.02
CA VAL A 342 4.34 -10.19 32.14
C VAL A 342 3.21 -9.31 31.59
N ILE A 343 2.50 -8.58 32.46
CA ILE A 343 1.39 -7.73 32.02
C ILE A 343 1.86 -6.55 31.16
N ASN A 344 3.05 -5.98 31.39
CA ASN A 344 3.57 -4.94 30.50
C ASN A 344 3.85 -5.47 29.08
N ASN A 345 4.34 -6.70 28.95
CA ASN A 345 4.53 -7.34 27.65
C ASN A 345 3.19 -7.68 26.98
N PHE A 346 2.22 -8.16 27.77
CA PHE A 346 0.86 -8.42 27.33
C PHE A 346 0.18 -7.16 26.76
N LEU A 347 0.21 -6.04 27.50
CA LEU A 347 -0.37 -4.76 27.08
C LEU A 347 0.30 -4.16 25.84
N LYS A 348 1.62 -4.38 25.64
CA LYS A 348 2.33 -3.94 24.43
C LYS A 348 1.83 -4.62 23.15
N GLN A 349 1.15 -5.76 23.27
CA GLN A 349 0.55 -6.47 22.14
C GLN A 349 -0.84 -5.92 21.78
N GLY A 350 -1.32 -4.88 22.47
CA GLY A 350 -2.65 -4.31 22.29
C GLY A 350 -3.77 -5.10 22.98
N LYS A 351 -3.41 -5.98 23.92
CA LYS A 351 -4.33 -6.78 24.73
C LYS A 351 -4.78 -5.99 25.98
N VAL A 352 -5.82 -6.45 26.66
CA VAL A 352 -6.54 -5.63 27.67
C VAL A 352 -6.34 -6.16 29.10
N TYR A 353 -6.05 -5.26 30.03
CA TYR A 353 -6.15 -5.55 31.46
C TYR A 353 -7.47 -4.99 32.00
N ILE A 354 -8.24 -5.81 32.70
CA ILE A 354 -9.41 -5.37 33.45
C ILE A 354 -9.13 -5.62 34.93
N GLY A 355 -9.22 -4.58 35.75
CA GLY A 355 -9.14 -4.70 37.20
C GLY A 355 -10.52 -4.48 37.81
N ALA A 356 -10.91 -5.34 38.74
CA ALA A 356 -12.09 -5.18 39.58
C ALA A 356 -11.63 -4.92 41.02
N SER A 357 -12.14 -3.86 41.66
CA SER A 357 -11.84 -3.54 43.06
C SER A 357 -10.34 -3.63 43.41
N ALA A 358 -9.90 -4.66 44.14
CA ALA A 358 -8.50 -4.97 44.42
C ALA A 358 -7.59 -4.98 43.18
N GLY A 359 -8.05 -5.57 42.06
CA GLY A 359 -7.34 -5.54 40.79
C GLY A 359 -7.12 -4.12 40.24
N SER A 360 -8.07 -3.22 40.45
CA SER A 360 -7.94 -1.80 40.09
C SER A 360 -6.95 -1.08 41.01
N ILE A 361 -7.07 -1.28 42.33
CA ILE A 361 -6.16 -0.68 43.31
C ILE A 361 -4.71 -1.14 43.05
N ALA A 362 -4.50 -2.43 42.82
CA ALA A 362 -3.18 -3.00 42.54
C ALA A 362 -2.53 -2.44 41.27
N ALA A 363 -3.31 -2.09 40.25
CA ALA A 363 -2.82 -1.49 39.00
C ALA A 363 -2.31 -0.04 39.18
N GLY A 364 -2.74 0.65 40.25
CA GLY A 364 -2.37 2.03 40.55
C GLY A 364 -0.93 2.23 41.02
N LYS A 365 -0.63 3.48 41.40
CA LYS A 365 0.68 3.88 41.96
C LYS A 365 0.98 3.19 43.28
N THR A 366 -0.01 3.13 44.17
CA THR A 366 0.05 2.51 45.49
C THR A 366 -1.25 1.80 45.82
N ILE A 367 -1.19 0.89 46.79
CA ILE A 367 -2.38 0.20 47.31
C ILE A 367 -2.88 0.79 48.64
N LYS A 368 -2.49 2.04 48.96
CA LYS A 368 -2.78 2.65 50.26
C LYS A 368 -4.28 2.72 50.57
N THR A 369 -5.09 2.94 49.54
CA THR A 369 -6.55 3.07 49.60
C THR A 369 -7.24 1.78 50.01
N ALA A 370 -6.60 0.61 49.82
CA ALA A 370 -7.17 -0.69 50.20
C ALA A 370 -7.56 -0.76 51.68
N SER A 371 -6.75 -0.17 52.55
CA SER A 371 -6.98 -0.15 54.01
C SER A 371 -7.88 0.98 54.51
N TRP A 372 -8.44 1.80 53.62
CA TRP A 372 -9.35 2.89 54.02
C TRP A 372 -10.74 2.31 54.24
N LYS A 373 -11.64 3.06 54.91
CA LYS A 373 -13.06 2.70 55.12
C LYS A 373 -13.31 1.27 55.65
N SER A 374 -12.48 0.81 56.59
CA SER A 374 -12.54 -0.56 57.10
C SER A 374 -12.36 -1.65 56.04
N GLY A 375 -11.68 -1.32 54.93
CA GLY A 375 -11.36 -2.25 53.85
C GLY A 375 -10.29 -3.27 54.25
N ASP A 376 -9.52 -3.71 53.26
CA ASP A 376 -8.65 -4.88 53.36
C ASP A 376 -7.69 -4.82 54.55
N LYS A 377 -7.71 -5.90 55.36
CA LYS A 377 -6.70 -6.13 56.38
C LYS A 377 -5.39 -6.57 55.71
N ASN A 378 -4.26 -6.03 56.15
CA ASN A 378 -2.94 -6.42 55.66
C ASN A 378 -2.46 -7.74 56.30
N LEU A 379 -3.15 -8.84 55.99
CA LEU A 379 -2.93 -10.18 56.54
C LEU A 379 -1.50 -10.69 56.28
N VAL A 380 -0.92 -10.27 55.17
CA VAL A 380 0.40 -10.71 54.70
C VAL A 380 1.55 -9.80 55.15
N LYS A 381 1.27 -8.82 56.04
CA LYS A 381 2.27 -7.89 56.62
C LYS A 381 3.13 -7.17 55.58
N LEU A 382 2.53 -6.81 54.44
CA LEU A 382 3.23 -6.17 53.32
C LEU A 382 3.67 -4.75 53.72
N LYS A 383 4.98 -4.49 53.75
CA LYS A 383 5.55 -3.18 54.11
C LYS A 383 5.59 -2.20 52.93
N ASN A 384 5.98 -2.68 51.75
CA ASN A 384 6.03 -1.85 50.54
C ASN A 384 4.63 -1.78 49.90
N LEU A 385 4.01 -0.60 49.90
CA LEU A 385 2.67 -0.39 49.35
C LEU A 385 2.65 0.15 47.92
N LYS A 386 3.78 0.19 47.20
CA LYS A 386 3.82 0.56 45.78
C LYS A 386 3.04 -0.49 44.95
N GLY A 387 2.05 -0.06 44.20
CA GLY A 387 1.30 -0.92 43.29
C GLY A 387 2.14 -1.32 42.07
N LEU A 388 1.48 -1.91 41.07
CA LEU A 388 2.11 -2.26 39.81
C LEU A 388 2.54 -1.00 39.02
N ASN A 389 1.91 0.15 39.29
CA ASN A 389 2.12 1.41 38.58
C ASN A 389 1.90 1.22 37.06
N LEU A 390 0.82 0.54 36.70
CA LEU A 390 0.31 0.47 35.33
C LEU A 390 -0.45 1.75 34.98
N ALA A 391 -1.20 2.28 35.95
CA ALA A 391 -1.83 3.59 35.90
C ALA A 391 -1.07 4.60 36.79
N PRO A 392 -0.88 5.86 36.35
CA PRO A 392 -0.07 6.86 37.06
C PRO A 392 -0.84 7.58 38.18
N PHE A 393 -1.82 6.93 38.81
CA PHE A 393 -2.65 7.49 39.89
C PHE A 393 -3.04 6.40 40.89
N ASP A 394 -3.48 6.83 42.08
CA ASP A 394 -4.11 5.95 43.07
C ASP A 394 -5.62 5.90 42.81
N ILE A 395 -6.27 4.81 43.23
CA ILE A 395 -7.70 4.57 42.98
C ILE A 395 -8.41 4.27 44.30
N PHE A 396 -9.58 4.86 44.49
CA PHE A 396 -10.51 4.59 45.59
C PHE A 396 -11.80 4.04 44.99
N VAL A 397 -12.13 2.80 45.32
CA VAL A 397 -13.27 2.03 44.80
C VAL A 397 -14.38 1.91 45.85
N HIS A 398 -15.58 1.56 45.41
CA HIS A 398 -16.84 1.52 46.17
C HIS A 398 -17.05 2.80 46.97
N TYR A 399 -16.98 3.94 46.28
CA TYR A 399 -17.26 5.24 46.87
C TYR A 399 -18.74 5.38 47.20
N GLN A 400 -18.99 6.00 48.36
CA GLN A 400 -20.28 6.40 48.88
C GLN A 400 -20.08 7.73 49.61
N PRO A 401 -21.10 8.60 49.72
CA PRO A 401 -20.96 9.94 50.30
C PRO A 401 -20.34 9.97 51.71
N GLU A 402 -20.61 8.96 52.54
CA GLU A 402 -20.02 8.82 53.89
C GLU A 402 -18.49 8.69 53.89
N HIS A 403 -17.89 8.27 52.78
CA HIS A 403 -16.44 8.12 52.65
C HIS A 403 -15.67 9.45 52.49
N VAL A 404 -16.37 10.57 52.33
CA VAL A 404 -15.75 11.90 52.18
C VAL A 404 -14.79 12.21 53.33
N GLU A 405 -15.21 11.98 54.56
CA GLU A 405 -14.44 12.37 55.75
C GLU A 405 -13.17 11.54 55.93
N ILE A 406 -13.22 10.23 55.63
CA ILE A 406 -12.01 9.40 55.64
C ILE A 406 -11.04 9.80 54.53
N ILE A 407 -11.53 10.16 53.35
CA ILE A 407 -10.69 10.62 52.23
C ILE A 407 -10.01 11.95 52.59
N LYS A 408 -10.74 12.93 53.15
CA LYS A 408 -10.17 14.20 53.62
C LYS A 408 -9.14 13.98 54.73
N LYS A 409 -9.42 13.08 55.69
CA LYS A 409 -8.48 12.75 56.77
C LYS A 409 -7.18 12.14 56.24
N LYS A 410 -7.26 11.24 55.26
CA LYS A 410 -6.07 10.57 54.68
C LYS A 410 -5.33 11.46 53.68
N LEU A 411 -6.03 12.37 53.00
CA LEU A 411 -5.50 13.33 52.04
C LEU A 411 -5.99 14.75 52.37
N PRO A 412 -5.37 15.44 53.34
CA PRO A 412 -5.85 16.74 53.81
C PRO A 412 -5.79 17.84 52.74
N TRP A 413 -4.85 17.73 51.80
CA TRP A 413 -4.66 18.76 50.78
C TRP A 413 -5.43 18.47 49.48
N LYS A 414 -6.15 19.48 48.97
CA LYS A 414 -6.98 19.36 47.74
C LYS A 414 -6.18 18.88 46.52
N TRP A 415 -4.91 19.27 46.39
CA TRP A 415 -4.05 18.84 45.28
C TRP A 415 -3.70 17.34 45.33
N GLN A 416 -3.71 16.71 46.52
CA GLN A 416 -3.55 15.27 46.66
C GLN A 416 -4.81 14.54 46.21
N ARG A 417 -5.99 15.02 46.64
CA ARG A 417 -7.30 14.46 46.24
C ARG A 417 -7.53 14.54 44.73
N ARG A 418 -7.09 15.62 44.07
CA ARG A 418 -7.12 15.73 42.59
C ARG A 418 -6.35 14.62 41.84
N LYS A 419 -5.37 13.99 42.49
CA LYS A 419 -4.58 12.88 41.92
C LYS A 419 -5.19 11.51 42.19
N LEU A 420 -6.17 11.42 43.08
CA LEU A 420 -6.93 10.20 43.38
C LEU A 420 -8.06 10.05 42.37
N LYS A 421 -8.26 8.84 41.84
CA LYS A 421 -9.44 8.49 41.06
C LYS A 421 -10.44 7.81 41.97
N ILE A 422 -11.62 8.40 42.12
CA ILE A 422 -12.66 7.92 43.02
C ILE A 422 -13.78 7.36 42.14
N LEU A 423 -14.22 6.14 42.44
CA LEU A 423 -15.19 5.40 41.64
C LEU A 423 -16.32 4.88 42.54
N THR A 424 -17.56 5.11 42.10
CA THR A 424 -18.72 4.33 42.54
C THR A 424 -18.73 2.97 41.85
N ASP A 425 -19.63 2.07 42.25
CA ASP A 425 -19.72 0.72 41.68
C ASP A 425 -20.12 0.68 40.22
N GLN A 426 -20.79 1.74 39.76
CA GLN A 426 -21.24 1.93 38.39
C GLN A 426 -20.22 2.72 37.55
N GLN A 427 -19.00 2.92 38.06
CA GLN A 427 -17.96 3.70 37.39
C GLN A 427 -16.67 2.90 37.17
N ALA A 428 -15.97 3.27 36.10
CA ALA A 428 -14.65 2.77 35.77
C ALA A 428 -13.75 3.86 35.17
N ILE A 429 -12.44 3.65 35.24
CA ILE A 429 -11.46 4.44 34.51
C ILE A 429 -10.94 3.63 33.32
N LEU A 430 -11.15 4.14 32.11
CA LEU A 430 -10.49 3.68 30.90
C LEU A 430 -9.16 4.42 30.73
N VAL A 431 -8.06 3.66 30.67
CA VAL A 431 -6.73 4.17 30.32
C VAL A 431 -6.35 3.62 28.96
N GLN A 432 -6.21 4.50 27.97
CA GLN A 432 -5.73 4.16 26.64
C GLN A 432 -4.49 5.01 26.32
N GLY A 433 -3.32 4.39 26.44
CA GLY A 433 -2.05 5.08 26.25
C GLY A 433 -1.84 6.19 27.29
N ARG A 434 -1.94 7.45 26.86
CA ARG A 434 -1.83 8.63 27.74
C ARG A 434 -3.19 9.20 28.16
N GLN A 435 -4.27 8.75 27.53
CA GLN A 435 -5.61 9.25 27.82
C GLN A 435 -6.20 8.48 29.00
N THR A 436 -6.99 9.19 29.81
CA THR A 436 -7.67 8.63 30.98
C THR A 436 -9.06 9.22 31.02
N VAL A 437 -10.08 8.37 30.93
CA VAL A 437 -11.49 8.75 30.83
C VAL A 437 -12.28 8.03 31.92
N LEU A 438 -13.16 8.76 32.61
CA LEU A 438 -14.17 8.17 33.49
C LEU A 438 -15.34 7.71 32.62
N ILE A 439 -15.76 6.47 32.79
CA ILE A 439 -16.91 5.87 32.10
C ILE A 439 -17.86 5.25 33.12
N GLY A 440 -19.09 4.99 32.70
CA GLY A 440 -20.15 4.47 33.57
C GLY A 440 -21.14 5.54 34.00
N GLU A 441 -22.02 5.19 34.93
CA GLU A 441 -23.15 6.03 35.34
C GLU A 441 -22.78 7.02 36.45
N GLY A 442 -23.52 8.11 36.50
CA GLY A 442 -23.37 9.17 37.50
C GLY A 442 -22.25 10.17 37.23
N GLU A 443 -22.24 11.24 38.01
CA GLU A 443 -21.24 12.30 37.87
C GLU A 443 -19.90 11.91 38.50
N LYS A 444 -18.85 12.57 38.03
CA LYS A 444 -17.52 12.44 38.62
C LYS A 444 -17.53 12.95 40.06
N VAL A 445 -17.07 12.12 40.98
CA VAL A 445 -16.94 12.47 42.39
C VAL A 445 -15.83 13.51 42.59
N GLU A 446 -16.14 14.65 43.23
CA GLU A 446 -15.19 15.71 43.59
C GLU A 446 -15.21 15.98 45.10
N ILE A 447 -14.02 15.95 45.76
CA ILE A 447 -13.84 16.04 47.22
C ILE A 447 -12.73 17.03 47.62
#